data_AF-A0A9E1CHK4-F1
#
_entry.id   AF-A0A9E1CHK4-F1
#
_cell.length_a   1.000
_cell.length_b   1.000
_cell.length_c   1.000
_cell.angle_alpha   90.00
_cell.angle_beta   90.00
_cell.angle_gamma   90.00
#
_symmetry.space_group_name_H-M   'P 1'
#
loop_
_entity.id
_entity.type
_entity.pdbx_description
1 polymer ?
#
loop_
_entity_poly.entity_id
_entity_poly.type
_entity_poly.pdbx_seq_one_letter_code
_entity_poly.pdbx_strand_id
1 'polypeptide(L)'
;MEEMTTGLCPKCGHTLQIPAELERFSCMYCGERLTKRQLLTQPEEASCSEEDCAVSFDHAVSRLGWCVQNFRGYQKKILRDAFFEAFETYETGCAPVIQELNSGVRPERQTELLERAAEAMLDELSAGWEKKNDMEDEKVVLAIFFVPMVRKLQLPVSEEFVSLLQKKWVERYPKSPFYLGDYESISGGFRKKFLGLCFITTAVCQELGKPDDCAELTAFRAFRDGYLAAQPDGEALIREYYNIAPGIVTCINTCSDRHASYERIREQYLTPCYEDLLAGRNADCKTRYVQMVRDLERKYLN
;
A
#
# COMPACT_ATOMS: atom_id res chain seq x y z
N MET A 1 39.71 0.29 -37.28
CA MET A 1 38.64 0.20 -36.27
C MET A 1 38.96 1.30 -35.28
N GLU A 2 38.15 2.34 -35.22
CA GLU A 2 38.40 3.49 -34.32
C GLU A 2 38.30 3.00 -32.87
N GLU A 3 39.27 3.37 -32.04
CA GLU A 3 39.26 3.01 -30.62
C GLU A 3 38.19 3.84 -29.91
N MET A 4 37.32 3.16 -29.17
CA MET A 4 36.21 3.80 -28.44
C MET A 4 36.48 3.75 -26.94
N THR A 5 36.19 4.85 -26.26
CA THR A 5 36.20 4.97 -24.80
C THR A 5 34.76 4.91 -24.29
N THR A 6 34.50 4.07 -23.28
CA THR A 6 33.18 3.91 -22.65
C THR A 6 33.21 4.40 -21.21
N GLY A 7 32.19 5.13 -20.77
CA GLY A 7 32.00 5.52 -19.36
C GLY A 7 30.59 6.06 -19.10
N LEU A 8 30.31 6.48 -17.87
CA LEU A 8 28.98 6.98 -17.46
C LEU A 8 28.96 8.51 -17.44
N CYS A 9 27.86 9.12 -17.88
CA CYS A 9 27.65 10.55 -17.69
C CYS A 9 27.45 10.85 -16.18
N PRO A 10 28.27 11.70 -15.55
CA PRO A 10 28.17 11.98 -14.12
C PRO A 10 26.89 12.74 -13.73
N LYS A 11 26.17 13.32 -14.70
CA LYS A 11 24.93 14.06 -14.47
C LYS A 11 23.67 13.20 -14.59
N CYS A 12 23.62 12.29 -15.58
CA CYS A 12 22.40 11.54 -15.90
C CYS A 12 22.58 10.01 -15.83
N GLY A 13 23.76 9.53 -15.45
CA GLY A 13 24.04 8.10 -15.23
C GLY A 13 24.01 7.23 -16.49
N HIS A 14 23.79 7.78 -17.68
CA HIS A 14 23.72 7.01 -18.92
C HIS A 14 25.12 6.65 -19.43
N THR A 15 25.27 5.44 -19.96
CA THR A 15 26.50 4.98 -20.63
C THR A 15 26.71 5.75 -21.93
N LEU A 16 27.91 6.32 -22.07
CA LEU A 16 28.36 6.99 -23.28
C LEU A 16 29.53 6.22 -23.87
N GLN A 17 29.53 6.09 -25.19
CA GLN A 17 30.65 5.60 -25.98
C GLN A 17 31.12 6.73 -26.88
N ILE A 18 32.37 7.15 -26.72
CA ILE A 18 32.98 8.24 -27.49
C ILE A 18 34.25 7.76 -28.18
N PRO A 19 34.68 8.36 -29.29
CA PRO A 19 35.99 8.11 -29.87
C PRO A 19 37.12 8.43 -28.87
N ALA A 20 38.17 7.62 -28.82
CA ALA A 20 39.24 7.74 -27.83
C ALA A 20 40.03 9.05 -27.94
N GLU A 21 40.11 9.65 -29.11
CA GLU A 21 40.75 10.95 -29.37
C GLU A 21 39.91 12.16 -28.92
N LEU A 22 38.64 11.96 -28.56
CA LEU A 22 37.73 13.06 -28.27
C LEU A 22 37.84 13.52 -26.81
N GLU A 23 38.47 14.67 -26.59
CA GLU A 23 38.70 15.19 -25.23
C GLU A 23 37.55 16.00 -24.64
N ARG A 24 36.68 16.55 -25.48
CA ARG A 24 35.51 17.34 -25.08
C ARG A 24 34.31 16.96 -25.93
N PHE A 25 33.19 16.72 -25.29
CA PHE A 25 31.96 16.28 -25.97
C PHE A 25 30.73 16.66 -25.14
N SER A 26 29.55 16.54 -25.74
CA SER A 26 28.29 16.71 -25.02
C SER A 26 27.62 15.36 -24.82
N CYS A 27 27.04 15.13 -23.64
CA CYS A 27 26.21 13.96 -23.41
C CYS A 27 24.98 14.00 -24.34
N MET A 28 24.77 12.92 -25.10
CA MET A 28 23.66 12.85 -26.05
C MET A 28 22.27 12.73 -25.39
N TYR A 29 22.22 12.39 -24.10
CA TYR A 29 20.98 12.23 -23.35
C TYR A 29 20.55 13.51 -22.60
N CYS A 30 21.49 14.19 -21.94
CA CYS A 30 21.18 15.35 -21.08
C CYS A 30 21.79 16.68 -21.55
N GLY A 31 22.59 16.68 -22.61
CA GLY A 31 23.21 17.88 -23.19
C GLY A 31 24.39 18.44 -22.39
N GLU A 32 24.79 17.82 -21.28
CA GLU A 32 25.89 18.29 -20.44
C GLU A 32 27.23 18.24 -21.20
N ARG A 33 28.06 19.28 -21.07
CA ARG A 33 29.38 19.33 -21.69
C ARG A 33 30.40 18.67 -20.78
N LEU A 34 31.03 17.62 -21.27
CA LEU A 34 31.93 16.74 -20.52
C LEU A 34 33.33 16.70 -21.15
N THR A 35 34.30 16.28 -20.35
CA THR A 35 35.65 15.92 -20.78
C THR A 35 35.86 14.42 -20.68
N LYS A 36 36.81 13.86 -21.44
CA LYS A 36 37.16 12.42 -21.35
C LYS A 36 37.56 12.04 -19.93
N ARG A 37 38.27 12.92 -19.21
CA ARG A 37 38.57 12.74 -17.79
C ARG A 37 37.30 12.56 -16.98
N GLN A 38 36.30 13.44 -17.10
CA GLN A 38 35.02 13.33 -16.36
C GLN A 38 34.17 12.11 -16.74
N LEU A 39 34.42 11.48 -17.89
CA LEU A 39 33.78 10.22 -18.30
C LEU A 39 34.45 9.00 -17.67
N LEU A 40 35.78 9.08 -17.50
CA LEU A 40 36.64 8.02 -16.98
C LEU A 40 36.79 8.08 -15.46
N THR A 41 36.58 9.24 -14.84
CA THR A 41 36.32 9.31 -13.42
C THR A 41 34.99 8.60 -13.20
N GLN A 42 35.03 7.38 -12.69
CA GLN A 42 33.87 6.86 -11.96
C GLN A 42 33.50 7.97 -10.96
N PRO A 43 32.21 8.31 -10.76
CA PRO A 43 31.89 8.94 -9.50
C PRO A 43 32.57 8.05 -8.46
N GLU A 44 33.49 8.61 -7.66
CA GLU A 44 33.74 7.99 -6.36
C GLU A 44 32.34 7.72 -5.86
N GLU A 45 31.97 6.43 -5.75
CA GLU A 45 30.88 6.05 -4.87
C GLU A 45 31.14 6.92 -3.66
N ALA A 46 30.24 7.85 -3.37
CA ALA A 46 30.39 8.69 -2.19
C ALA A 46 30.47 7.66 -1.07
N SER A 47 31.69 7.33 -0.67
CA SER A 47 31.95 6.27 0.28
C SER A 47 31.63 6.95 1.58
N CYS A 48 30.34 6.97 1.87
CA CYS A 48 29.79 7.23 3.18
C CYS A 48 30.72 6.50 4.14
N SER A 49 31.40 7.26 5.00
CA SER A 49 32.29 6.64 5.97
C SER A 49 31.45 5.70 6.84
N GLU A 50 32.06 4.70 7.47
CA GLU A 50 31.31 3.80 8.35
C GLU A 50 30.56 4.58 9.45
N GLU A 51 31.14 5.71 9.87
CA GLU A 51 30.57 6.66 10.82
C GLU A 51 29.35 7.38 10.24
N ASP A 52 29.44 7.94 9.02
CA ASP A 52 28.31 8.61 8.36
C ASP A 52 27.13 7.65 8.14
N CYS A 53 27.42 6.41 7.77
CA CYS A 53 26.40 5.39 7.50
C CYS A 53 25.72 4.94 8.79
N ALA A 54 26.48 4.80 9.88
CA ALA A 54 25.92 4.53 11.20
C ALA A 54 25.03 5.68 11.68
N VAL A 55 25.44 6.95 11.49
CA VAL A 55 24.64 8.12 11.85
C VAL A 55 23.34 8.18 11.04
N SER A 56 23.39 7.97 9.72
CA SER A 56 22.18 7.89 8.89
C SER A 56 21.27 6.75 9.30
N PHE A 57 21.82 5.57 9.61
CA PHE A 57 21.04 4.43 10.08
C PHE A 57 20.33 4.74 11.40
N ASP A 58 21.06 5.22 12.42
CA ASP A 58 20.49 5.52 13.74
C ASP A 58 19.43 6.63 13.66
N HIS A 59 19.67 7.66 12.85
CA HIS A 59 18.70 8.73 12.64
C HIS A 59 17.44 8.23 11.92
N ALA A 60 17.58 7.43 10.86
CA ALA A 60 16.43 6.84 10.17
C ALA A 60 15.62 5.93 11.10
N VAL A 61 16.28 5.05 11.87
CA VAL A 61 15.63 4.13 12.81
C VAL A 61 14.83 4.90 13.86
N SER A 62 15.36 6.01 14.39
CA SER A 62 14.66 6.85 15.37
C SER A 62 13.39 7.53 14.84
N ARG A 63 13.16 7.49 13.52
CA ARG A 63 12.01 8.12 12.86
C ARG A 63 11.05 7.11 12.24
N LEU A 64 11.36 5.81 12.27
CA LEU A 64 10.49 4.78 11.71
C LEU A 64 9.16 4.70 12.44
N GLY A 65 9.13 4.73 13.77
CA GLY A 65 7.87 4.74 14.54
C GLY A 65 7.03 5.98 14.26
N TRP A 66 7.67 7.14 14.10
CA TRP A 66 7.01 8.38 13.70
C TRP A 66 6.21 8.25 12.39
N CYS A 67 6.72 7.49 11.39
CA CYS A 67 6.00 7.25 10.13
C CYS A 67 4.64 6.56 10.30
N VAL A 68 4.38 5.93 11.45
CA VAL A 68 3.09 5.32 11.78
C VAL A 68 2.33 6.17 12.78
N GLN A 69 2.97 6.56 13.89
CA GLN A 69 2.31 7.28 14.98
C GLN A 69 1.80 8.67 14.57
N ASN A 70 2.56 9.40 13.74
CA ASN A 70 2.17 10.73 13.26
C ASN A 70 0.95 10.67 12.30
N PHE A 71 0.66 9.50 11.75
CA PHE A 71 -0.41 9.26 10.79
C PHE A 71 -1.58 8.47 11.39
N ARG A 72 -1.66 8.35 12.72
CA ARG A 72 -2.87 7.87 13.41
C ARG A 72 -4.10 8.63 12.90
N GLY A 73 -5.17 7.91 12.60
CA GLY A 73 -6.39 8.47 11.97
C GLY A 73 -6.46 8.29 10.46
N TYR A 74 -5.36 7.90 9.79
CA TYR A 74 -5.37 7.63 8.35
C TYR A 74 -6.23 6.42 7.95
N GLN A 75 -6.60 5.54 8.89
CA GLN A 75 -7.60 4.50 8.65
C GLN A 75 -8.95 5.07 8.18
N LYS A 76 -9.28 6.31 8.60
CA LYS A 76 -10.50 7.04 8.18
C LYS A 76 -10.37 7.66 6.79
N LYS A 77 -9.16 7.70 6.23
CA LYS A 77 -8.87 8.24 4.88
C LYS A 77 -8.78 7.15 3.82
N ILE A 78 -9.10 5.91 4.16
CA ILE A 78 -9.14 4.78 3.22
C ILE A 78 -10.49 4.81 2.48
N LEU A 79 -10.79 5.96 1.88
CA LEU A 79 -11.99 6.25 1.11
C LEU A 79 -11.60 6.53 -0.33
N ARG A 80 -12.46 6.23 -1.28
CA ARG A 80 -12.13 6.44 -2.70
C ARG A 80 -11.81 7.89 -3.04
N ASP A 81 -12.52 8.84 -2.44
CA ASP A 81 -12.29 10.27 -2.63
C ASP A 81 -11.08 10.83 -1.85
N ALA A 82 -10.65 10.19 -0.77
CA ALA A 82 -9.58 10.68 0.10
C ALA A 82 -8.24 9.92 -0.04
N PHE A 83 -8.26 8.67 -0.49
CA PHE A 83 -7.10 7.76 -0.41
C PHE A 83 -5.89 8.28 -1.19
N PHE A 84 -6.08 8.82 -2.39
CA PHE A 84 -4.95 9.25 -3.23
C PHE A 84 -4.22 10.45 -2.63
N GLU A 85 -4.95 11.48 -2.20
CA GLU A 85 -4.36 12.65 -1.54
C GLU A 85 -3.72 12.25 -0.20
N ALA A 86 -4.37 11.36 0.55
CA ALA A 86 -3.80 10.82 1.79
C ALA A 86 -2.49 10.07 1.52
N PHE A 87 -2.45 9.20 0.52
CA PHE A 87 -1.24 8.43 0.18
C PHE A 87 -0.11 9.34 -0.29
N GLU A 88 -0.38 10.35 -1.12
CA GLU A 88 0.61 11.32 -1.57
C GLU A 88 1.19 12.13 -0.40
N THR A 89 0.33 12.57 0.53
CA THR A 89 0.74 13.26 1.75
C THR A 89 1.62 12.36 2.63
N TYR A 90 1.22 11.09 2.78
CA TYR A 90 1.95 10.09 3.55
C TYR A 90 3.34 9.83 2.94
N GLU A 91 3.38 9.58 1.62
CA GLU A 91 4.62 9.31 0.88
C GLU A 91 5.58 10.49 0.98
N THR A 92 5.10 11.73 0.81
CA THR A 92 5.92 12.94 0.93
C THR A 92 6.55 13.06 2.32
N GLY A 93 5.81 12.72 3.38
CA GLY A 93 6.30 12.80 4.75
C GLY A 93 7.25 11.66 5.14
N CYS A 94 7.03 10.45 4.64
CA CYS A 94 7.69 9.23 5.14
C CYS A 94 8.75 8.65 4.19
N ALA A 95 8.68 8.89 2.88
CA ALA A 95 9.67 8.38 1.93
C ALA A 95 11.12 8.81 2.25
N PRO A 96 11.39 10.05 2.70
CA PRO A 96 12.74 10.45 3.07
C PRO A 96 13.36 9.59 4.19
N VAL A 97 12.55 9.07 5.12
CA VAL A 97 13.03 8.20 6.21
C VAL A 97 13.56 6.88 5.66
N ILE A 98 12.89 6.32 4.65
CA ILE A 98 13.31 5.05 4.03
C ILE A 98 14.50 5.25 3.09
N GLN A 99 14.58 6.39 2.40
CA GLN A 99 15.76 6.77 1.61
C GLN A 99 17.00 6.93 2.50
N GLU A 100 16.83 7.52 3.68
CA GLU A 100 17.89 7.65 4.68
C GLU A 100 18.29 6.28 5.27
N LEU A 101 17.31 5.42 5.60
CA LEU A 101 17.56 4.04 6.01
C LEU A 101 18.38 3.30 4.95
N ASN A 102 18.00 3.39 3.67
CA ASN A 102 18.73 2.78 2.57
C ASN A 102 20.17 3.28 2.46
N SER A 103 20.42 4.57 2.76
CA SER A 103 21.76 5.17 2.71
C SER A 103 22.64 4.70 3.88
N GLY A 104 22.05 4.40 5.03
CA GLY A 104 22.77 3.89 6.21
C GLY A 104 22.99 2.37 6.22
N VAL A 105 22.29 1.62 5.35
CA VAL A 105 22.37 0.15 5.31
C VAL A 105 23.39 -0.32 4.29
N ARG A 106 24.45 -0.97 4.77
CA ARG A 106 25.48 -1.57 3.91
C ARG A 106 25.05 -2.96 3.42
N PRO A 107 25.33 -3.33 2.16
CA PRO A 107 24.94 -4.63 1.61
C PRO A 107 25.44 -5.83 2.43
N GLU A 108 26.63 -5.74 3.02
CA GLU A 108 27.25 -6.84 3.77
C GLU A 108 26.55 -7.13 5.11
N ARG A 109 25.83 -6.16 5.65
CA ARG A 109 25.10 -6.24 6.94
C ARG A 109 23.61 -5.94 6.78
N GLN A 110 23.09 -6.01 5.56
CA GLN A 110 21.74 -5.55 5.25
C GLN A 110 20.68 -6.24 6.11
N THR A 111 20.65 -7.57 6.12
CA THR A 111 19.69 -8.33 6.94
C THR A 111 19.79 -7.99 8.43
N GLU A 112 21.00 -7.94 8.99
CA GLU A 112 21.23 -7.62 10.41
C GLU A 112 20.69 -6.22 10.78
N LEU A 113 21.00 -5.22 9.95
CA LEU A 113 20.59 -3.84 10.18
C LEU A 113 19.08 -3.65 9.99
N LEU A 114 18.48 -4.29 8.97
CA LEU A 114 17.04 -4.22 8.73
C LEU A 114 16.25 -4.96 9.82
N GLU A 115 16.76 -6.08 10.35
CA GLU A 115 16.16 -6.74 11.51
C GLU A 115 16.18 -5.83 12.74
N ARG A 116 17.31 -5.16 13.00
CA ARG A 116 17.42 -4.18 14.10
C ARG A 116 16.47 -3.01 13.92
N ALA A 117 16.36 -2.47 12.71
CA ALA A 117 15.46 -1.37 12.39
C ALA A 117 13.98 -1.76 12.59
N ALA A 118 13.59 -2.95 12.12
CA ALA A 118 12.25 -3.47 12.30
C ALA A 118 11.91 -3.72 13.78
N GLU A 119 12.84 -4.29 14.55
CA GLU A 119 12.66 -4.51 16.00
C GLU A 119 12.45 -3.17 16.73
N ALA A 120 13.34 -2.20 16.47
CA ALA A 120 13.30 -0.88 17.09
C ALA A 120 11.99 -0.12 16.76
N MET A 121 11.55 -0.18 15.50
CA MET A 121 10.27 0.39 15.09
C MET A 121 9.12 -0.24 15.88
N LEU A 122 9.03 -1.57 15.94
CA LEU A 122 7.94 -2.25 16.65
C LEU A 122 7.98 -2.00 18.16
N ASP A 123 9.17 -1.88 18.76
CA ASP A 123 9.33 -1.52 20.16
C ASP A 123 8.78 -0.12 20.44
N GLU A 124 9.13 0.87 19.62
CA GLU A 124 8.62 2.25 19.70
C GLU A 124 7.10 2.31 19.57
N LEU A 125 6.52 1.60 18.58
CA LEU A 125 5.06 1.54 18.41
C LEU A 125 4.40 0.97 19.67
N SER A 126 4.87 -0.19 20.14
CA SER A 126 4.27 -0.88 21.28
C SER A 126 4.37 -0.09 22.59
N ALA A 127 5.46 0.68 22.77
CA ALA A 127 5.64 1.56 23.92
C ALA A 127 4.67 2.77 23.89
N GLY A 128 4.22 3.18 22.70
CA GLY A 128 3.31 4.31 22.50
C GLY A 128 1.82 3.98 22.53
N TRP A 129 1.43 2.72 22.79
CA TRP A 129 0.04 2.30 22.87
C TRP A 129 -0.52 2.47 24.29
N GLU A 130 -1.59 3.28 24.40
CA GLU A 130 -2.28 3.52 25.67
C GLU A 130 -3.70 2.95 25.64
N LYS A 131 -4.36 3.02 24.47
CA LYS A 131 -5.73 2.58 24.28
C LYS A 131 -5.76 1.19 23.67
N LYS A 132 -6.85 0.47 23.95
CA LYS A 132 -7.09 -0.89 23.46
C LYS A 132 -6.98 -1.03 21.92
N ASN A 133 -7.33 0.00 21.16
CA ASN A 133 -7.37 -0.04 19.70
C ASN A 133 -6.12 0.53 19.02
N ASP A 134 -5.17 1.13 19.75
CA ASP A 134 -4.02 1.82 19.14
C ASP A 134 -3.22 0.87 18.23
N MET A 135 -3.01 -0.38 18.67
CA MET A 135 -2.34 -1.40 17.87
C MET A 135 -3.06 -1.69 16.55
N GLU A 136 -4.39 -1.81 16.56
CA GLU A 136 -5.17 -2.11 15.36
C GLU A 136 -5.19 -0.92 14.39
N ASP A 137 -5.30 0.30 14.92
CA ASP A 137 -5.25 1.54 14.14
C ASP A 137 -3.87 1.72 13.47
N GLU A 138 -2.80 1.50 14.22
CA GLU A 138 -1.43 1.59 13.70
C GLU A 138 -1.09 0.46 12.73
N LYS A 139 -1.59 -0.76 12.96
CA LYS A 139 -1.48 -1.88 12.01
C LYS A 139 -2.06 -1.50 10.65
N VAL A 140 -3.21 -0.80 10.63
CA VAL A 140 -3.83 -0.34 9.39
C VAL A 140 -2.93 0.66 8.66
N VAL A 141 -2.35 1.64 9.37
CA VAL A 141 -1.40 2.59 8.78
C VAL A 141 -0.18 1.86 8.23
N LEU A 142 0.36 0.90 8.99
CA LEU A 142 1.51 0.11 8.60
C LEU A 142 1.24 -0.70 7.33
N ALA A 143 0.12 -1.41 7.29
CA ALA A 143 -0.21 -2.34 6.22
C ALA A 143 -0.67 -1.66 4.92
N ILE A 144 -1.36 -0.51 5.02
CA ILE A 144 -2.01 0.15 3.87
C ILE A 144 -1.25 1.38 3.38
N PHE A 145 -0.44 2.01 4.22
CA PHE A 145 0.35 3.19 3.83
C PHE A 145 1.85 2.90 3.86
N PHE A 146 2.40 2.47 5.00
CA PHE A 146 3.85 2.28 5.16
C PHE A 146 4.41 1.23 4.20
N VAL A 147 3.90 0.00 4.26
CA VAL A 147 4.39 -1.12 3.44
C VAL A 147 4.26 -0.82 1.94
N PRO A 148 3.11 -0.37 1.41
CA PRO A 148 2.99 -0.05 0.00
C PRO A 148 3.90 1.10 -0.43
N MET A 149 4.12 2.12 0.42
CA MET A 149 5.05 3.21 0.15
C MET A 149 6.49 2.68 0.05
N VAL A 150 6.95 1.90 1.04
CA VAL A 150 8.30 1.32 1.04
C VAL A 150 8.53 0.48 -0.22
N ARG A 151 7.56 -0.36 -0.60
CA ARG A 151 7.66 -1.18 -1.82
C ARG A 151 7.64 -0.36 -3.10
N LYS A 152 6.84 0.72 -3.14
CA LYS A 152 6.78 1.65 -4.27
C LYS A 152 8.11 2.37 -4.52
N LEU A 153 8.91 2.61 -3.48
CA LEU A 153 10.24 3.24 -3.63
C LEU A 153 11.25 2.36 -4.38
N GLN A 154 11.07 1.03 -4.38
CA GLN A 154 11.95 0.08 -5.08
C GLN A 154 13.45 0.25 -4.75
N LEU A 155 13.76 0.60 -3.50
CA LEU A 155 15.13 0.71 -3.03
C LEU A 155 15.70 -0.69 -2.75
N PRO A 156 17.04 -0.87 -2.77
CA PRO A 156 17.69 -2.15 -2.41
C PRO A 156 17.20 -2.78 -1.11
N VAL A 157 16.87 -1.96 -0.10
CA VAL A 157 16.36 -2.42 1.19
C VAL A 157 14.85 -2.68 1.25
N SER A 158 14.07 -2.21 0.27
CA SER A 158 12.61 -2.08 0.38
C SER A 158 11.89 -3.40 0.67
N GLU A 159 12.10 -4.44 -0.16
CA GLU A 159 11.35 -5.70 -0.04
C GLU A 159 11.78 -6.51 1.18
N GLU A 160 13.08 -6.55 1.47
CA GLU A 160 13.61 -7.26 2.64
C GLU A 160 13.12 -6.61 3.93
N PHE A 161 13.15 -5.27 4.01
CA PHE A 161 12.72 -4.55 5.21
C PHE A 161 11.26 -4.81 5.56
N VAL A 162 10.33 -4.70 4.60
CA VAL A 162 8.91 -4.95 4.87
C VAL A 162 8.64 -6.43 5.19
N SER A 163 9.41 -7.36 4.59
CA SER A 163 9.31 -8.79 4.89
C SER A 163 9.75 -9.10 6.32
N LEU A 164 10.87 -8.55 6.77
CA LEU A 164 11.36 -8.69 8.14
C LEU A 164 10.42 -8.05 9.15
N LEU A 165 9.90 -6.86 8.84
CA LEU A 165 8.94 -6.16 9.68
C LEU A 165 7.64 -6.96 9.85
N GLN A 166 7.09 -7.51 8.76
CA GLN A 166 5.89 -8.33 8.80
C GLN A 166 6.12 -9.64 9.57
N LYS A 167 7.26 -10.30 9.35
CA LYS A 167 7.64 -11.51 10.08
C LYS A 167 7.66 -11.25 11.60
N LYS A 168 8.37 -10.20 12.03
CA LYS A 168 8.46 -9.82 13.44
C LYS A 168 7.11 -9.42 14.03
N TRP A 169 6.27 -8.71 13.26
CA TRP A 169 4.90 -8.40 13.68
C TRP A 169 4.10 -9.67 13.95
N VAL A 170 4.11 -10.63 13.02
CA VAL A 170 3.36 -11.88 13.14
C VAL A 170 3.87 -12.75 14.29
N GLU A 171 5.18 -12.75 14.55
CA GLU A 171 5.78 -13.40 15.72
C GLU A 171 5.29 -12.78 17.04
N ARG A 172 5.18 -11.44 17.11
CA ARG A 172 4.68 -10.72 18.30
C ARG A 172 3.16 -10.81 18.47
N TYR A 173 2.40 -10.76 17.38
CA TYR A 173 0.93 -10.65 17.36
C TYR A 173 0.29 -11.71 16.45
N PRO A 174 0.43 -13.01 16.74
CA PRO A 174 -0.02 -14.09 15.85
C PRO A 174 -1.54 -14.12 15.62
N LYS A 175 -2.31 -13.49 16.51
CA LYS A 175 -3.78 -13.38 16.40
C LYS A 175 -4.25 -12.15 15.60
N SER A 176 -3.34 -11.25 15.24
CA SER A 176 -3.64 -10.03 14.48
C SER A 176 -2.59 -9.79 13.39
N PRO A 177 -2.43 -10.73 12.44
CA PRO A 177 -1.47 -10.56 11.36
C PRO A 177 -1.91 -9.44 10.39
N PHE A 178 -0.94 -8.92 9.64
CA PHE A 178 -1.20 -8.18 8.41
C PHE A 178 -0.43 -8.82 7.25
N TYR A 179 -0.85 -8.51 6.03
CA TYR A 179 -0.31 -9.07 4.79
C TYR A 179 0.34 -7.97 3.95
N LEU A 180 1.41 -8.32 3.23
CA LEU A 180 2.13 -7.35 2.39
C LEU A 180 1.31 -7.01 1.15
N GLY A 181 0.82 -5.77 1.08
CA GLY A 181 0.21 -5.19 -0.13
C GLY A 181 1.22 -4.38 -0.95
N ASP A 182 0.88 -4.07 -2.19
CA ASP A 182 1.58 -3.08 -3.00
C ASP A 182 0.63 -1.95 -3.41
N TYR A 183 1.20 -0.80 -3.78
CA TYR A 183 0.42 0.40 -4.09
C TYR A 183 -0.48 0.20 -5.31
N GLU A 184 -0.06 -0.53 -6.34
CA GLU A 184 -0.86 -0.69 -7.56
C GLU A 184 -2.07 -1.60 -7.32
N SER A 185 -1.90 -2.68 -6.56
CA SER A 185 -2.98 -3.57 -6.14
C SER A 185 -4.01 -2.84 -5.29
N ILE A 186 -3.57 -2.06 -4.29
CA ILE A 186 -4.44 -1.28 -3.41
C ILE A 186 -5.15 -0.17 -4.18
N SER A 187 -4.38 0.69 -4.88
CA SER A 187 -4.92 1.83 -5.63
C SER A 187 -5.83 1.38 -6.78
N GLY A 188 -5.56 0.23 -7.40
CA GLY A 188 -6.42 -0.39 -8.41
C GLY A 188 -7.83 -0.65 -7.89
N GLY A 189 -7.98 -1.02 -6.61
CA GLY A 189 -9.28 -1.14 -5.94
C GLY A 189 -10.08 0.16 -5.94
N PHE A 190 -9.43 1.29 -5.69
CA PHE A 190 -10.06 2.62 -5.66
C PHE A 190 -10.28 3.22 -7.07
N ARG A 191 -9.43 2.87 -8.05
CA ARG A 191 -9.56 3.32 -9.45
C ARG A 191 -10.67 2.60 -10.22
N LYS A 192 -11.17 1.46 -9.75
CA LYS A 192 -12.24 0.70 -10.42
C LYS A 192 -13.46 1.60 -10.63
N LYS A 193 -13.82 1.77 -11.91
CA LYS A 193 -14.95 2.61 -12.34
C LYS A 193 -16.27 2.11 -11.74
N PHE A 194 -17.22 3.03 -11.59
CA PHE A 194 -18.63 2.79 -11.23
C PHE A 194 -19.40 1.84 -12.19
N LEU A 195 -18.74 1.30 -13.23
CA LEU A 195 -19.34 0.50 -14.30
C LEU A 195 -19.68 -0.93 -13.82
N GLY A 196 -20.69 -1.06 -12.98
CA GLY A 196 -21.38 -2.34 -12.76
C GLY A 196 -20.90 -3.19 -11.57
N LEU A 197 -19.72 -2.92 -10.98
CA LEU A 197 -19.13 -3.81 -9.96
C LEU A 197 -19.68 -3.59 -8.54
N CYS A 198 -19.97 -4.65 -7.78
CA CYS A 198 -20.29 -4.60 -6.34
C CYS A 198 -19.06 -5.04 -5.53
N PHE A 199 -18.20 -4.13 -5.07
CA PHE A 199 -16.92 -4.43 -4.41
C PHE A 199 -16.97 -5.55 -3.36
N ILE A 200 -17.78 -5.40 -2.31
CA ILE A 200 -17.83 -6.36 -1.19
C ILE A 200 -18.32 -7.72 -1.66
N THR A 201 -19.44 -7.77 -2.39
CA THR A 201 -20.00 -9.01 -2.94
C THR A 201 -19.03 -9.68 -3.91
N THR A 202 -18.32 -8.89 -4.72
CA THR A 202 -17.32 -9.40 -5.68
C THR A 202 -16.17 -10.06 -4.94
N ALA A 203 -15.65 -9.40 -3.89
CA ALA A 203 -14.59 -9.97 -3.07
C ALA A 203 -15.02 -11.28 -2.40
N VAL A 204 -16.23 -11.34 -1.85
CA VAL A 204 -16.79 -12.57 -1.27
C VAL A 204 -16.95 -13.68 -2.32
N CYS A 205 -17.48 -13.37 -3.51
CA CYS A 205 -17.66 -14.37 -4.57
C CYS A 205 -16.31 -14.88 -5.11
N GLN A 206 -15.31 -14.00 -5.23
CA GLN A 206 -13.95 -14.37 -5.62
C GLN A 206 -13.29 -15.29 -4.58
N GLU A 207 -13.50 -15.04 -3.28
CA GLU A 207 -13.03 -15.92 -2.20
C GLU A 207 -13.65 -17.33 -2.29
N LEU A 208 -14.86 -17.45 -2.84
CA LEU A 208 -15.52 -18.73 -3.10
C LEU A 208 -15.13 -19.37 -4.45
N GLY A 209 -14.22 -18.75 -5.21
CA GLY A 209 -13.84 -19.20 -6.54
C GLY A 209 -14.95 -19.08 -7.59
N LYS A 210 -15.97 -18.24 -7.34
CA LYS A 210 -17.07 -18.01 -8.30
C LYS A 210 -16.65 -17.04 -9.40
N PRO A 211 -17.16 -17.20 -10.63
CA PRO A 211 -16.91 -16.23 -11.70
C PRO A 211 -17.67 -14.92 -11.46
N ASP A 212 -17.25 -13.86 -12.16
CA ASP A 212 -17.81 -12.51 -12.01
C ASP A 212 -19.28 -12.39 -12.47
N ASP A 213 -19.71 -13.28 -13.36
CA ASP A 213 -21.07 -13.39 -13.91
C ASP A 213 -21.95 -14.39 -13.14
N CYS A 214 -21.52 -14.86 -11.96
CA CYS A 214 -22.31 -15.79 -11.18
C CYS A 214 -23.69 -15.22 -10.80
N ALA A 215 -24.64 -16.11 -10.53
CA ALA A 215 -26.05 -15.75 -10.28
C ALA A 215 -26.22 -14.76 -9.13
N GLU A 216 -25.41 -14.88 -8.07
CA GLU A 216 -25.40 -13.97 -6.92
C GLU A 216 -25.00 -12.56 -7.33
N LEU A 217 -23.84 -12.40 -7.98
CA LEU A 217 -23.38 -11.08 -8.43
C LEU A 217 -24.35 -10.44 -9.40
N THR A 218 -24.86 -11.21 -10.35
CA THR A 218 -25.85 -10.73 -11.32
C THR A 218 -27.11 -10.24 -10.62
N ALA A 219 -27.61 -10.95 -9.61
CA ALA A 219 -28.78 -10.52 -8.83
C ALA A 219 -28.50 -9.24 -8.02
N PHE A 220 -27.36 -9.14 -7.34
CA PHE A 220 -27.01 -7.93 -6.58
C PHE A 220 -26.79 -6.71 -7.48
N ARG A 221 -26.24 -6.90 -8.68
CA ARG A 221 -26.09 -5.83 -9.69
C ARG A 221 -27.44 -5.36 -10.18
N ALA A 222 -28.34 -6.29 -10.54
CA ALA A 222 -29.71 -5.97 -10.95
C ALA A 222 -30.50 -5.27 -9.83
N PHE A 223 -30.33 -5.71 -8.58
CA PHE A 223 -30.92 -5.06 -7.41
C PHE A 223 -30.43 -3.62 -7.24
N ARG A 224 -29.11 -3.39 -7.33
CA ARG A 224 -28.50 -2.06 -7.22
C ARG A 224 -28.99 -1.13 -8.33
N ASP A 225 -28.84 -1.57 -9.58
CA ASP A 225 -29.07 -0.73 -10.76
C ASP A 225 -30.55 -0.51 -11.06
N GLY A 226 -31.41 -1.44 -10.64
CA GLY A 226 -32.86 -1.35 -10.78
C GLY A 226 -33.54 -0.80 -9.52
N TYR A 227 -33.75 -1.66 -8.53
CA TYR A 227 -34.58 -1.34 -7.38
C TYR A 227 -33.97 -0.24 -6.49
N LEU A 228 -32.70 -0.39 -6.10
CA LEU A 228 -32.05 0.54 -5.17
C LEU A 228 -31.89 1.93 -5.80
N ALA A 229 -31.45 2.02 -7.06
CA ALA A 229 -31.32 3.28 -7.78
C ALA A 229 -32.66 4.04 -7.93
N ALA A 230 -33.78 3.32 -7.98
CA ALA A 230 -35.12 3.92 -8.04
C ALA A 230 -35.67 4.39 -6.68
N GLN A 231 -34.99 4.11 -5.56
CA GLN A 231 -35.42 4.58 -4.24
C GLN A 231 -35.07 6.06 -4.01
N PRO A 232 -35.86 6.80 -3.20
CA PRO A 232 -35.58 8.21 -2.92
C PRO A 232 -34.19 8.51 -2.34
N ASP A 233 -33.65 7.60 -1.53
CA ASP A 233 -32.32 7.65 -0.92
C ASP A 233 -31.28 6.79 -1.68
N GLY A 234 -31.70 6.17 -2.78
CA GLY A 234 -30.94 5.18 -3.54
C GLY A 234 -29.61 5.71 -4.07
N GLU A 235 -29.64 6.88 -4.70
CA GLU A 235 -28.44 7.51 -5.26
C GLU A 235 -27.40 7.80 -4.19
N ALA A 236 -27.82 8.31 -3.03
CA ALA A 236 -26.94 8.61 -1.91
C ALA A 236 -26.29 7.34 -1.34
N LEU A 237 -27.09 6.28 -1.13
CA LEU A 237 -26.60 4.99 -0.63
C LEU A 237 -25.60 4.34 -1.60
N ILE A 238 -25.88 4.38 -2.91
CA ILE A 238 -24.97 3.85 -3.93
C ILE A 238 -23.67 4.67 -3.93
N ARG A 239 -23.76 6.00 -3.96
CA ARG A 239 -22.58 6.88 -3.96
C ARG A 239 -21.68 6.62 -2.76
N GLU A 240 -22.28 6.53 -1.58
CA GLU A 240 -21.58 6.25 -0.34
C GLU A 240 -20.92 4.87 -0.35
N TYR A 241 -21.65 3.82 -0.74
CA TYR A 241 -21.10 2.47 -0.89
C TYR A 241 -19.84 2.47 -1.76
N TYR A 242 -19.88 3.13 -2.92
CA TYR A 242 -18.73 3.20 -3.82
C TYR A 242 -17.57 4.05 -3.28
N ASN A 243 -17.80 4.88 -2.27
CA ASN A 243 -16.74 5.61 -1.58
C ASN A 243 -16.03 4.74 -0.53
N ILE A 244 -16.78 3.99 0.27
CA ILE A 244 -16.25 3.25 1.43
C ILE A 244 -15.87 1.79 1.12
N ALA A 245 -16.56 1.14 0.18
CA ALA A 245 -16.41 -0.30 -0.07
C ALA A 245 -15.01 -0.73 -0.54
N PRO A 246 -14.30 0.03 -1.40
CA PRO A 246 -12.91 -0.29 -1.72
C PRO A 246 -12.00 -0.30 -0.48
N GLY A 247 -12.24 0.63 0.45
CA GLY A 247 -11.50 0.69 1.71
C GLY A 247 -11.77 -0.49 2.63
N ILE A 248 -13.04 -0.87 2.79
CA ILE A 248 -13.44 -2.08 3.54
C ILE A 248 -12.74 -3.32 2.98
N VAL A 249 -12.78 -3.51 1.66
CA VAL A 249 -12.13 -4.66 0.99
C VAL A 249 -10.62 -4.63 1.20
N THR A 250 -10.00 -3.45 1.13
CA THR A 250 -8.57 -3.27 1.41
C THR A 250 -8.24 -3.68 2.85
N CYS A 251 -8.97 -3.17 3.85
CA CYS A 251 -8.76 -3.54 5.25
C CYS A 251 -8.93 -5.05 5.50
N ILE A 252 -9.91 -5.69 4.87
CA ILE A 252 -10.11 -7.14 5.00
C ILE A 252 -8.92 -7.92 4.43
N ASN A 253 -8.47 -7.56 3.24
CA ASN A 253 -7.40 -8.28 2.55
C ASN A 253 -6.03 -8.09 3.19
N THR A 254 -5.79 -6.92 3.78
CA THR A 254 -4.46 -6.54 4.26
C THR A 254 -4.31 -6.64 5.77
N CYS A 255 -5.38 -6.44 6.55
CA CYS A 255 -5.30 -6.26 8.00
C CYS A 255 -6.10 -7.30 8.81
N SER A 256 -6.71 -8.30 8.16
CA SER A 256 -7.60 -9.27 8.81
C SER A 256 -7.42 -10.68 8.25
N ASP A 257 -7.93 -11.68 8.97
CA ASP A 257 -8.20 -12.99 8.37
C ASP A 257 -9.29 -12.84 7.30
N ARG A 258 -8.88 -12.73 6.03
CA ARG A 258 -9.79 -12.51 4.91
C ARG A 258 -10.77 -13.66 4.72
N HIS A 259 -10.33 -14.90 4.93
CA HIS A 259 -11.17 -16.09 4.75
C HIS A 259 -12.31 -16.06 5.77
N ALA A 260 -11.98 -15.93 7.05
CA ALA A 260 -12.98 -15.85 8.12
C ALA A 260 -13.86 -14.59 8.04
N SER A 261 -13.32 -13.49 7.52
CA SER A 261 -14.07 -12.24 7.33
C SER A 261 -15.09 -12.35 6.20
N TYR A 262 -14.70 -12.87 5.03
CA TYR A 262 -15.61 -13.03 3.90
C TYR A 262 -16.65 -14.13 4.12
N GLU A 263 -16.29 -15.23 4.80
CA GLU A 263 -17.26 -16.23 5.25
C GLU A 263 -18.33 -15.62 6.15
N ARG A 264 -17.94 -14.82 7.14
CA ARG A 264 -18.88 -14.13 8.02
C ARG A 264 -19.78 -13.15 7.27
N ILE A 265 -19.24 -12.37 6.34
CA ILE A 265 -20.03 -11.44 5.51
C ILE A 265 -21.05 -12.21 4.67
N ARG A 266 -20.62 -13.34 4.08
CA ARG A 266 -21.47 -14.22 3.30
C ARG A 266 -22.65 -14.74 4.13
N GLU A 267 -22.37 -15.31 5.30
CA GLU A 267 -23.37 -16.00 6.10
C GLU A 267 -24.32 -15.03 6.79
N GLN A 268 -23.80 -13.94 7.35
CA GLN A 268 -24.60 -13.01 8.14
C GLN A 268 -25.43 -12.07 7.27
N TYR A 269 -24.93 -11.70 6.08
CA TYR A 269 -25.54 -10.65 5.27
C TYR A 269 -25.87 -11.09 3.85
N LEU A 270 -24.88 -11.53 3.06
CA LEU A 270 -25.11 -11.72 1.62
C LEU A 270 -26.03 -12.91 1.30
N THR A 271 -25.96 -14.00 2.05
CA THR A 271 -26.83 -15.18 1.83
C THR A 271 -28.29 -14.82 2.12
N PRO A 272 -28.65 -14.26 3.30
CA PRO A 272 -30.03 -13.82 3.53
C PRO A 272 -30.49 -12.72 2.56
N CYS A 273 -29.62 -11.79 2.18
CA CYS A 273 -29.95 -10.79 1.14
C CYS A 273 -30.27 -11.46 -0.19
N TYR A 274 -29.48 -12.46 -0.60
CA TYR A 274 -29.71 -13.16 -1.86
C TYR A 274 -31.02 -13.95 -1.84
N GLU A 275 -31.36 -14.60 -0.71
CA GLU A 275 -32.66 -15.23 -0.50
C GLU A 275 -33.83 -14.23 -0.57
N ASP A 276 -33.65 -13.02 -0.01
CA ASP A 276 -34.60 -11.92 -0.13
C ASP A 276 -34.80 -11.51 -1.61
N LEU A 277 -33.72 -11.42 -2.39
CA LEU A 277 -33.80 -11.12 -3.83
C LEU A 277 -34.54 -12.21 -4.62
N LEU A 278 -34.23 -13.49 -4.38
CA LEU A 278 -34.89 -14.61 -5.06
C LEU A 278 -36.40 -14.66 -4.76
N ALA A 279 -36.81 -14.20 -3.58
CA ALA A 279 -38.20 -14.12 -3.19
C ALA A 279 -38.90 -12.78 -3.55
N GLY A 280 -38.20 -11.86 -4.23
CA GLY A 280 -38.72 -10.53 -4.59
C GLY A 280 -38.88 -9.56 -3.42
N ARG A 281 -38.30 -9.85 -2.25
CA ARG A 281 -38.33 -9.01 -1.04
C ARG A 281 -37.27 -7.91 -1.08
N ASN A 282 -37.36 -7.04 -2.08
CA ASN A 282 -36.36 -6.01 -2.34
C ASN A 282 -36.16 -5.01 -1.17
N ALA A 283 -37.23 -4.67 -0.43
CA ALA A 283 -37.14 -3.76 0.71
C ALA A 283 -36.36 -4.37 1.89
N ASP A 284 -36.56 -5.66 2.15
CA ASP A 284 -35.82 -6.40 3.18
C ASP A 284 -34.35 -6.55 2.78
N CYS A 285 -34.09 -6.88 1.51
CA CYS A 285 -32.73 -6.90 0.97
C CYS A 285 -32.04 -5.54 1.12
N LYS A 286 -32.72 -4.43 0.80
CA LYS A 286 -32.17 -3.08 1.00
C LYS A 286 -31.78 -2.83 2.45
N THR A 287 -32.69 -3.12 3.38
CA THR A 287 -32.46 -2.91 4.82
C THR A 287 -31.22 -3.66 5.29
N ARG A 288 -31.14 -4.95 4.92
CA ARG A 288 -30.05 -5.83 5.33
C ARG A 288 -28.72 -5.49 4.63
N TYR A 289 -28.76 -5.08 3.36
CA TYR A 289 -27.60 -4.63 2.61
C TYR A 289 -27.02 -3.32 3.17
N VAL A 290 -27.87 -2.35 3.52
CA VAL A 290 -27.43 -1.10 4.18
C VAL A 290 -26.83 -1.41 5.54
N GLN A 291 -27.46 -2.29 6.33
CA GLN A 291 -26.94 -2.70 7.64
C GLN A 291 -25.54 -3.33 7.52
N MET A 292 -25.35 -4.24 6.55
CA MET A 292 -24.03 -4.83 6.26
C MET A 292 -22.97 -3.75 6.03
N VAL A 293 -23.26 -2.80 5.15
CA VAL A 293 -22.31 -1.74 4.79
C VAL A 293 -21.95 -0.89 6.00
N ARG A 294 -22.93 -0.53 6.84
CA ARG A 294 -22.71 0.26 8.07
C ARG A 294 -21.90 -0.48 9.13
N ASP A 295 -22.17 -1.77 9.32
CA ASP A 295 -21.43 -2.57 10.28
C ASP A 295 -19.97 -2.77 9.84
N LEU A 296 -19.75 -2.97 8.54
CA LEU A 296 -18.40 -3.09 7.98
C LEU A 296 -17.64 -1.76 8.00
N GLU A 297 -18.30 -0.65 7.68
CA GLU A 297 -17.74 0.69 7.82
C GLU A 297 -17.29 0.96 9.25
N ARG A 298 -18.15 0.68 10.24
CA ARG A 298 -17.82 0.85 11.67
C ARG A 298 -16.66 -0.05 12.10
N LYS A 299 -16.56 -1.26 11.54
CA LYS A 299 -15.54 -2.22 11.94
C LYS A 299 -14.16 -1.90 11.33
N TYR A 300 -14.12 -1.40 10.10
CA TYR A 300 -12.88 -1.33 9.32
C TYR A 300 -12.38 0.10 9.06
N LEU A 301 -13.23 1.11 9.18
CA LEU A 301 -12.91 2.49 8.80
C LEU A 301 -13.09 3.50 9.95
N ASN A 302 -13.64 3.10 11.10
CA ASN A 302 -13.95 4.01 12.23
C ASN A 302 -13.38 3.52 13.56
#